data_AF-A0A5E5QI23-F1
#
_entry.id   AF-A0A5E5QI23-F1
#
_cell.length_a   1.000
_cell.length_b   1.000
_cell.length_c   1.000
_cell.angle_alpha   90.00
_cell.angle_beta   90.00
_cell.angle_gamma   90.00
#
_symmetry.space_group_name_H-M   'P 1'
#
loop_
_entity.id
_entity.type
_entity.pdbx_description
1 polymer ?
#
loop_
_entity_poly.entity_id
_entity_poly.type
_entity_poly.pdbx_seq_one_letter_code
_entity_poly.pdbx_strand_id
1 'polypeptide(L)'
;MQRSQAIITKEVIMQTKINSVAIRATNATGAGKTSTLKIGDKIIVTVTLSETVVVTGEPTYTISIGGVNKSATYVSTASNANTLVFSYTIASGDMTTTGITATTTALSLNTGSIKDTAGNAIQLATPAVASSANTITVDAKAPNAVDLNSATDVQSTSKALFTRSEIAVGVAFDADIANTTD
;
A
#
# COMPACT_ATOMS: atom_id res chain seq x y z
N MET A 1 57.20 9.96 35.48
CA MET A 1 56.09 10.59 34.74
C MET A 1 56.14 10.13 33.29
N GLN A 2 55.56 8.97 32.98
CA GLN A 2 55.39 8.54 31.59
C GLN A 2 53.92 8.68 31.22
N ARG A 3 53.68 9.73 30.44
CA ARG A 3 52.70 9.81 29.36
C ARG A 3 51.35 9.19 29.68
N SER A 4 50.45 10.04 30.14
CA SER A 4 49.03 9.95 29.85
C SER A 4 48.86 9.80 28.33
N GLN A 5 48.91 8.56 27.83
CA GLN A 5 48.24 8.22 26.58
C GLN A 5 46.77 8.11 26.96
N ALA A 6 46.12 9.27 27.01
CA ALA A 6 44.89 9.49 26.30
C ALA A 6 44.32 8.19 25.72
N ILE A 7 43.47 7.52 26.51
CA ILE A 7 42.40 6.68 25.97
C ILE A 7 41.43 7.67 25.29
N ILE A 8 41.86 8.27 24.17
CA ILE A 8 41.05 9.14 23.32
C ILE A 8 40.87 8.40 22.00
N THR A 9 40.38 7.16 22.10
CA THR A 9 39.96 6.41 20.91
C THR A 9 38.72 5.57 21.17
N LYS A 10 38.07 5.70 22.34
CA LYS A 10 36.82 4.96 22.61
C LYS A 10 35.57 5.81 22.69
N GLU A 11 35.67 7.14 22.59
CA GLU A 11 34.50 8.05 22.59
C GLU A 11 34.50 9.04 21.41
N VAL A 12 35.01 8.61 20.24
CA VAL A 12 34.84 9.35 18.99
C VAL A 12 33.97 8.49 18.06
N ILE A 13 32.83 9.04 17.61
CA ILE A 13 31.91 8.61 16.54
C ILE A 13 31.21 7.23 16.65
N MET A 14 30.15 7.10 17.45
CA MET A 14 29.16 6.04 17.17
C MET A 14 28.41 6.40 15.89
N GLN A 15 28.58 5.59 14.84
CA GLN A 15 27.84 5.77 13.61
C GLN A 15 26.41 5.27 13.80
N THR A 16 25.42 6.11 13.47
CA THR A 16 24.02 5.68 13.42
C THR A 16 23.84 4.45 12.54
N LYS A 17 23.21 3.41 13.07
CA LYS A 17 22.88 2.17 12.36
C LYS A 17 21.39 1.82 12.49
N ILE A 18 20.96 0.90 11.65
CA ILE A 18 19.63 0.30 11.72
C ILE A 18 19.70 -0.92 12.62
N ASN A 19 18.90 -0.94 13.69
CA ASN A 19 18.84 -2.04 14.64
C ASN A 19 17.88 -3.15 14.17
N SER A 20 16.70 -2.76 13.69
CA SER A 20 15.67 -3.70 13.27
C SER A 20 14.73 -3.09 12.24
N VAL A 21 14.08 -3.97 11.48
CA VAL A 21 13.01 -3.62 10.55
C VAL A 21 11.83 -4.54 10.82
N ALA A 22 10.64 -3.95 10.97
CA ALA A 22 9.39 -4.68 11.11
C ALA A 22 8.45 -4.30 9.96
N ILE A 23 7.75 -5.29 9.41
CA ILE A 23 6.71 -5.09 8.40
C ILE A 23 5.38 -5.51 8.99
N ARG A 24 4.38 -4.65 8.87
CA ARG A 24 3.00 -4.90 9.28
C ARG A 24 2.05 -4.34 8.23
N ALA A 25 0.79 -4.74 8.29
CA ALA A 25 -0.21 -4.29 7.34
C ALA A 25 -1.38 -3.61 8.03
N THR A 26 -2.02 -2.72 7.29
CA THR A 26 -3.23 -2.00 7.70
C THR A 26 -4.22 -1.98 6.56
N ASN A 27 -5.50 -1.86 6.87
CA ASN A 27 -6.51 -1.56 5.86
C ASN A 27 -6.37 -0.12 5.34
N ALA A 28 -7.19 0.27 4.37
CA ALA A 28 -7.22 1.64 3.84
C ALA A 28 -7.45 2.72 4.91
N THR A 29 -8.13 2.40 6.02
CA THR A 29 -8.42 3.32 7.13
C THR A 29 -7.34 3.32 8.22
N GLY A 30 -6.24 2.58 8.06
CA GLY A 30 -5.12 2.52 9.01
C GLY A 30 -5.30 1.54 10.18
N ALA A 31 -6.39 0.76 10.23
CA ALA A 31 -6.55 -0.29 11.22
C ALA A 31 -5.67 -1.49 10.87
N GLY A 32 -5.01 -2.08 11.87
CA GLY A 32 -4.16 -3.26 11.69
C GLY A 32 -4.92 -4.40 11.00
N LYS A 33 -4.29 -5.01 10.00
CA LYS A 33 -4.87 -6.07 9.19
C LYS A 33 -3.90 -7.25 9.08
N THR A 34 -4.39 -8.44 9.39
CA THR A 34 -3.64 -9.71 9.31
C THR A 34 -4.18 -10.66 8.24
N SER A 35 -5.37 -10.37 7.71
CA SER A 35 -5.94 -11.06 6.56
C SER A 35 -5.35 -10.55 5.25
N THR A 36 -5.67 -11.24 4.14
CA THR A 36 -5.17 -10.88 2.80
C THR A 36 -5.46 -9.43 2.44
N LEU A 37 -4.41 -8.72 2.03
CA LEU A 37 -4.49 -7.34 1.60
C LEU A 37 -5.05 -7.24 0.20
N LYS A 38 -5.88 -6.22 0.00
CA LYS A 38 -6.54 -5.86 -1.26
C LYS A 38 -6.06 -4.50 -1.73
N ILE A 39 -6.44 -4.12 -2.95
CA ILE A 39 -6.15 -2.78 -3.49
C ILE A 39 -6.57 -1.70 -2.49
N GLY A 40 -5.69 -0.73 -2.23
CA GLY A 40 -5.93 0.38 -1.29
C GLY A 40 -5.54 0.11 0.16
N ASP A 41 -5.32 -1.15 0.57
CA ASP A 41 -4.68 -1.46 1.84
C ASP A 41 -3.22 -1.00 1.86
N LYS A 42 -2.59 -0.95 3.04
CA LYS A 42 -1.22 -0.43 3.19
C LYS A 42 -0.29 -1.42 3.87
N ILE A 43 0.92 -1.50 3.36
CA ILE A 43 2.08 -2.10 4.01
C ILE A 43 2.85 -0.99 4.72
N ILE A 44 3.12 -1.19 6.00
CA ILE A 44 3.85 -0.27 6.85
C ILE A 44 5.18 -0.92 7.25
N VAL A 45 6.27 -0.26 6.90
CA VAL A 45 7.64 -0.65 7.27
C VAL A 45 8.12 0.27 8.37
N THR A 46 8.54 -0.31 9.49
CA THR A 46 9.07 0.43 10.65
C THR A 46 10.54 0.08 10.81
N VAL A 47 11.40 1.09 10.69
CA VAL A 47 12.86 0.98 10.81
C VAL A 47 13.27 1.61 12.13
N THR A 48 13.83 0.79 13.03
CA THR A 48 14.31 1.24 14.35
C THR A 48 15.81 1.52 14.27
N LEU A 49 16.22 2.69 14.75
CA LEU A 49 17.60 3.17 14.69
C LEU A 49 18.33 2.98 16.01
N SER A 50 19.66 3.03 15.99
CA SER A 50 20.49 2.96 17.20
C SER A 50 20.45 4.20 18.07
N GLU A 51 20.05 5.33 17.50
CA GLU A 51 20.08 6.64 18.13
C GLU A 51 19.15 7.61 17.41
N THR A 52 19.13 8.85 17.88
CA THR A 52 18.25 9.90 17.37
C THR A 52 18.83 10.53 16.11
N VAL A 53 18.01 10.64 15.07
CA VAL A 53 18.40 11.22 13.79
C VAL A 53 17.49 12.37 13.36
N VAL A 54 18.03 13.18 12.47
CA VAL A 54 17.31 14.15 11.66
C VAL A 54 17.27 13.64 10.23
N VAL A 55 16.06 13.60 9.67
CA VAL A 55 15.82 13.21 8.27
C VAL A 55 15.54 14.46 7.44
N THR A 56 16.17 14.52 6.28
CA THR A 56 15.94 15.55 5.26
C THR A 56 15.61 14.85 3.94
N GLY A 57 14.76 15.48 3.12
CA GLY A 57 14.26 14.89 1.87
C GLY A 57 13.25 13.76 2.10
N GLU A 58 13.06 12.95 1.06
CA GLU A 58 12.07 11.87 1.03
C GLU A 58 12.76 10.52 0.80
N PRO A 59 13.35 9.93 1.85
CA PRO A 59 13.92 8.59 1.72
C PRO A 59 12.82 7.58 1.35
N THR A 60 13.22 6.49 0.71
CA THR A 60 12.31 5.39 0.38
C THR A 60 12.86 4.07 0.87
N TYR A 61 11.95 3.13 1.12
CA TYR A 61 12.30 1.78 1.51
C TYR A 61 11.76 0.79 0.48
N THR A 62 12.64 0.01 -0.13
CA THR A 62 12.27 -0.98 -1.15
C THR A 62 11.76 -2.25 -0.49
N ILE A 63 10.53 -2.64 -0.80
CA ILE A 63 9.94 -3.92 -0.42
C ILE A 63 9.71 -4.78 -1.66
N SER A 64 9.68 -6.10 -1.53
CA SER A 64 9.31 -7.00 -2.62
C SER A 64 8.01 -7.72 -2.30
N ILE A 65 7.07 -7.65 -3.25
CA ILE A 65 5.76 -8.29 -3.19
C ILE A 65 5.72 -9.31 -4.34
N GLY A 66 5.74 -10.60 -4.01
CA GLY A 66 5.70 -11.66 -5.03
C GLY A 66 6.90 -11.65 -5.97
N GLY A 67 8.05 -11.14 -5.53
CA GLY A 67 9.26 -11.00 -6.34
C GLY A 67 9.37 -9.68 -7.11
N VAL A 68 8.34 -8.82 -7.06
CA VAL A 68 8.36 -7.50 -7.69
C VAL A 68 8.72 -6.43 -6.66
N ASN A 69 9.76 -5.65 -6.93
CA ASN A 69 10.18 -4.56 -6.06
C ASN A 69 9.21 -3.37 -6.16
N LYS A 70 8.86 -2.81 -5.00
CA LYS A 70 7.98 -1.67 -4.79
C LYS A 70 8.64 -0.69 -3.84
N SER A 71 8.40 0.60 -4.05
CA SER A 71 9.00 1.66 -3.24
C SER A 71 8.00 2.14 -2.19
N ALA A 72 8.28 1.90 -0.92
CA ALA A 72 7.53 2.47 0.20
C ALA A 72 8.06 3.88 0.51
N THR A 73 7.13 4.80 0.71
CA THR A 73 7.39 6.24 0.89
C THR A 73 7.52 6.61 2.36
N TYR A 74 8.43 7.52 2.70
CA TYR A 74 8.62 7.99 4.07
C TYR A 74 7.41 8.76 4.60
N VAL A 75 6.97 8.41 5.81
CA VAL A 75 5.83 9.02 6.49
C VAL A 75 6.34 9.76 7.73
N SER A 76 6.67 11.03 7.56
CA SER A 76 7.25 11.87 8.62
C SER A 76 6.33 11.98 9.84
N THR A 77 5.01 12.06 9.65
CA THR A 77 4.02 12.20 10.72
C THR A 77 3.87 10.96 11.60
N ALA A 78 4.23 9.79 11.09
CA ALA A 78 4.25 8.54 11.84
C ALA A 78 5.66 8.19 12.37
N SER A 79 6.67 8.96 11.98
CA SER A 79 8.06 8.77 12.37
C SER A 79 8.39 9.58 13.62
N ASN A 80 9.45 9.18 14.32
CA ASN A 80 10.01 9.92 15.44
C ASN A 80 11.54 9.91 15.37
N ALA A 81 12.18 10.56 16.33
CA ALA A 81 13.63 10.68 16.46
C ALA A 81 14.41 9.37 16.25
N ASN A 82 13.88 8.22 16.69
CA ASN A 82 14.58 6.93 16.67
C ASN A 82 13.92 5.89 15.75
N THR A 83 12.84 6.26 15.07
CA THR A 83 12.02 5.33 14.27
C THR A 83 11.57 6.00 12.98
N LEU A 84 11.89 5.39 11.85
CA LEU A 84 11.43 5.82 10.55
C LEU A 84 10.32 4.89 10.07
N VAL A 85 9.20 5.49 9.64
CA VAL A 85 8.05 4.77 9.12
C VAL A 85 7.93 5.02 7.63
N PHE A 86 7.75 3.94 6.88
CA PHE A 86 7.48 3.98 5.44
C PHE A 86 6.15 3.28 5.16
N SER A 87 5.42 3.78 4.16
CA SER A 87 4.13 3.24 3.75
C SER A 87 4.10 2.98 2.24
N TYR A 88 3.56 1.83 1.87
CA TYR A 88 3.22 1.48 0.50
C TYR A 88 1.74 1.11 0.42
N THR A 89 0.99 1.76 -0.47
CA THR A 89 -0.40 1.40 -0.75
C THR A 89 -0.43 0.31 -1.82
N ILE A 90 -1.13 -0.78 -1.54
CA ILE A 90 -1.30 -1.91 -2.46
C ILE A 90 -1.94 -1.42 -3.75
N ALA A 91 -1.23 -1.65 -4.86
CA ALA A 91 -1.66 -1.29 -6.20
C ALA A 91 -2.30 -2.50 -6.90
N SER A 92 -3.06 -2.23 -7.97
CA SER A 92 -3.62 -3.28 -8.81
C SER A 92 -2.53 -4.19 -9.38
N GLY A 93 -2.75 -5.50 -9.32
CA GLY A 93 -1.81 -6.52 -9.79
C GLY A 93 -0.76 -6.96 -8.78
N ASP A 94 -0.68 -6.32 -7.61
CA ASP A 94 0.19 -6.80 -6.52
C ASP A 94 -0.34 -8.15 -5.98
N MET A 95 0.53 -9.15 -5.91
CA MET A 95 0.16 -10.50 -5.47
C MET A 95 1.31 -11.15 -4.70
N THR A 96 1.01 -11.80 -3.58
CA THR A 96 1.93 -12.71 -2.88
C THR A 96 1.19 -13.60 -1.90
N THR A 97 1.64 -14.84 -1.79
CA THR A 97 1.15 -15.82 -0.82
C THR A 97 2.20 -16.17 0.24
N THR A 98 3.43 -15.66 0.11
CA THR A 98 4.59 -16.11 0.91
C THR A 98 5.12 -15.04 1.87
N GLY A 99 4.54 -13.83 1.89
CA GLY A 99 5.04 -12.71 2.68
C GLY A 99 5.60 -11.56 1.83
N ILE A 100 6.00 -10.50 2.52
CA ILE A 100 6.74 -9.35 1.96
C ILE A 100 8.21 -9.49 2.35
N THR A 101 9.12 -9.24 1.41
CA THR A 101 10.56 -9.29 1.68
C THR A 101 11.25 -7.94 1.49
N ALA A 102 12.45 -7.80 2.02
CA ALA A 102 13.32 -6.66 1.80
C ALA A 102 14.80 -7.09 1.86
N THR A 103 15.65 -6.48 1.03
CA THR A 103 17.09 -6.78 0.97
C THR A 103 17.87 -5.95 2.00
N THR A 104 19.19 -6.17 2.06
CA THR A 104 20.09 -5.40 2.93
C THR A 104 20.41 -3.99 2.43
N THR A 105 19.93 -3.63 1.25
CA THR A 105 20.11 -2.32 0.60
C THR A 105 18.78 -1.64 0.32
N ALA A 106 17.76 -1.95 1.12
CA ALA A 106 16.39 -1.50 0.87
C ALA A 106 16.20 0.01 1.09
N LEU A 107 16.99 0.64 1.97
CA LEU A 107 16.88 2.06 2.28
C LEU A 107 17.64 2.93 1.25
N SER A 108 16.92 3.84 0.61
CA SER A 108 17.46 4.88 -0.29
C SER A 108 17.17 6.27 0.28
N LEU A 109 18.14 7.19 0.18
CA LEU A 109 18.00 8.56 0.68
C LEU A 109 17.35 9.54 -0.32
N ASN A 110 17.30 9.19 -1.62
CA ASN A 110 16.77 10.02 -2.71
C ASN A 110 17.17 11.51 -2.61
N THR A 111 18.46 11.81 -2.67
CA THR A 111 19.06 13.16 -2.51
C THR A 111 18.93 13.79 -1.11
N GLY A 112 18.20 13.17 -0.20
CA GLY A 112 18.11 13.54 1.20
C GLY A 112 19.28 13.05 2.06
N SER A 113 19.14 13.20 3.38
CA SER A 113 20.10 12.68 4.35
C SER A 113 19.43 12.26 5.64
N ILE A 114 20.02 11.27 6.31
CA ILE A 114 19.67 10.84 7.65
C ILE A 114 20.95 10.93 8.47
N LYS A 115 20.98 11.85 9.43
CA LYS A 115 22.16 12.12 10.24
C LYS A 115 21.81 12.19 11.72
N ASP A 116 22.72 11.80 12.59
CA ASP A 116 22.58 12.08 14.01
C ASP A 116 22.75 13.58 14.32
N THR A 117 22.56 13.93 15.60
CA THR A 117 22.73 15.30 16.10
C THR A 117 24.18 15.81 16.04
N ALA A 118 25.16 14.93 15.92
CA ALA A 118 26.57 15.26 15.74
C ALA A 118 26.96 15.42 14.25
N GLY A 119 26.04 15.13 13.32
CA GLY A 119 26.22 15.24 11.88
C GLY A 119 26.73 13.98 11.19
N ASN A 120 26.83 12.83 11.87
CA ASN A 120 27.28 11.58 11.27
C ASN A 120 26.13 10.94 10.45
N ALA A 121 26.43 10.49 9.23
CA ALA A 121 25.42 9.98 8.29
C ALA A 121 25.13 8.48 8.49
N ILE A 122 23.86 8.08 8.50
CA ILE A 122 23.47 6.68 8.77
C ILE A 122 24.20 5.65 7.88
N GLN A 123 24.54 4.51 8.46
CA GLN A 123 24.87 3.31 7.70
C GLN A 123 23.61 2.75 7.02
N LEU A 124 23.55 2.81 5.68
CA LEU A 124 22.37 2.42 4.89
C LEU A 124 22.04 0.91 4.90
N ALA A 125 22.92 0.08 5.45
CA ALA A 125 22.70 -1.36 5.52
C ALA A 125 21.50 -1.68 6.42
N THR A 126 20.50 -2.34 5.85
CA THR A 126 19.30 -2.81 6.55
C THR A 126 19.43 -4.29 6.89
N PRO A 127 18.85 -4.76 8.01
CA PRO A 127 18.53 -6.18 8.16
C PRO A 127 17.65 -6.64 6.99
N ALA A 128 17.95 -7.79 6.40
CA ALA A 128 17.08 -8.40 5.41
C ALA A 128 15.80 -8.89 6.08
N VAL A 129 14.66 -8.69 5.41
CA VAL A 129 13.38 -9.25 5.83
C VAL A 129 13.08 -10.44 4.92
N ALA A 130 13.20 -11.64 5.48
CA ALA A 130 12.83 -12.87 4.78
C ALA A 130 11.30 -13.02 4.70
N SER A 131 10.83 -13.78 3.71
CA SER A 131 9.40 -14.03 3.51
C SER A 131 8.77 -14.74 4.72
N SER A 132 9.53 -15.61 5.40
CA SER A 132 9.12 -16.28 6.63
C SER A 132 9.01 -15.36 7.87
N ALA A 133 9.51 -14.12 7.80
CA ALA A 133 9.44 -13.18 8.93
C ALA A 133 8.03 -12.58 9.11
N ASN A 134 7.15 -12.71 8.11
CA ASN A 134 5.77 -12.25 8.17
C ASN A 134 4.86 -13.14 7.31
N THR A 135 3.59 -13.26 7.69
CA THR A 135 2.61 -14.09 6.98
C THR A 135 1.67 -13.26 6.10
N ILE A 136 2.12 -12.08 5.67
CA ILE A 136 1.28 -11.14 4.93
C ILE A 136 1.03 -11.68 3.53
N THR A 137 -0.24 -11.79 3.15
CA THR A 137 -0.66 -12.16 1.80
C THR A 137 -1.33 -10.98 1.11
N VAL A 138 -1.14 -10.88 -0.21
CA VAL A 138 -1.71 -9.82 -1.05
C VAL A 138 -2.42 -10.47 -2.23
N ASP A 139 -3.64 -10.04 -2.50
CA ASP A 139 -4.40 -10.40 -3.68
C ASP A 139 -5.14 -9.16 -4.18
N ALA A 140 -4.42 -8.36 -4.97
CA ALA A 140 -4.87 -7.11 -5.52
C ALA A 140 -5.32 -7.26 -6.97
N LYS A 141 -5.99 -8.37 -7.30
CA LYS A 141 -6.59 -8.56 -8.61
C LYS A 141 -7.69 -7.52 -8.85
N ALA A 142 -7.60 -6.80 -9.96
CA ALA A 142 -8.66 -5.89 -10.37
C ALA A 142 -9.99 -6.67 -10.48
N PRO A 143 -11.12 -6.10 -9.99
CA PRO A 143 -12.42 -6.65 -10.31
C PRO A 143 -12.53 -6.77 -11.83
N ASN A 144 -12.92 -7.94 -12.33
CA ASN A 144 -13.36 -8.04 -13.71
C ASN A 144 -14.55 -7.08 -13.82
N ALA A 145 -14.45 -6.06 -14.66
CA ALA A 145 -15.63 -5.30 -15.04
C ALA A 145 -16.62 -6.31 -15.59
N VAL A 146 -17.73 -6.53 -14.87
CA VAL A 146 -18.89 -7.16 -15.48
C VAL A 146 -19.34 -6.14 -16.51
N ASP A 147 -19.34 -6.53 -17.78
CA ASP A 147 -19.89 -5.72 -18.85
C ASP A 147 -21.40 -5.64 -18.59
N LEU A 148 -21.82 -4.64 -17.80
CA LEU A 148 -23.23 -4.37 -17.53
C LEU A 148 -23.81 -3.82 -18.84
N ASN A 149 -24.23 -4.71 -19.72
CA ASN A 149 -25.06 -4.33 -20.83
C ASN A 149 -26.43 -3.94 -20.26
N SER A 150 -26.65 -2.64 -20.00
CA SER A 150 -27.94 -2.17 -19.48
C SER A 150 -29.16 -2.62 -20.32
N ALA A 151 -28.95 -3.09 -21.56
CA ALA A 151 -29.97 -3.70 -22.39
C ALA A 151 -30.43 -5.12 -21.96
N THR A 152 -29.57 -5.99 -21.39
CA THR A 152 -30.02 -7.36 -21.01
C THR A 152 -30.44 -7.51 -19.55
N ASP A 153 -29.90 -6.69 -18.63
CA ASP A 153 -30.33 -6.68 -17.22
C ASP A 153 -31.75 -6.11 -17.04
N VAL A 154 -32.16 -5.15 -17.88
CA VAL A 154 -33.54 -4.63 -17.91
C VAL A 154 -34.51 -5.69 -18.44
N GLN A 155 -34.06 -6.61 -19.30
CA GLN A 155 -34.92 -7.63 -19.90
C GLN A 155 -35.24 -8.77 -18.92
N SER A 156 -34.31 -9.12 -18.02
CA SER A 156 -34.51 -10.19 -17.03
C SER A 156 -35.50 -9.81 -15.93
N THR A 157 -35.49 -8.54 -15.50
CA THR A 157 -36.46 -8.00 -14.52
C THR A 157 -37.83 -7.69 -15.13
N SER A 158 -37.86 -7.33 -16.42
CA SER A 158 -39.12 -7.09 -17.15
C SER A 158 -39.87 -8.38 -17.46
N LYS A 159 -39.17 -9.46 -17.84
CA LYS A 159 -39.80 -10.77 -18.14
C LYS A 159 -40.51 -11.37 -16.91
N ALA A 160 -40.04 -11.08 -15.71
CA ALA A 160 -40.66 -11.53 -14.46
C ALA A 160 -41.86 -10.67 -14.02
N LEU A 161 -42.00 -9.44 -14.55
CA LEU A 161 -43.16 -8.57 -14.28
C LEU A 161 -44.34 -8.84 -15.23
N PHE A 162 -44.09 -9.34 -16.44
CA PHE A 162 -45.14 -9.63 -17.43
C PHE A 162 -45.75 -11.05 -17.32
N THR A 163 -45.35 -11.85 -16.35
CA THR A 163 -45.92 -13.20 -16.10
C THR A 163 -47.05 -13.22 -15.08
N ARG A 164 -47.42 -12.06 -14.53
CA ARG A 164 -48.61 -11.91 -13.66
C ARG A 164 -49.66 -11.12 -14.44
N SER A 165 -50.63 -11.88 -14.93
CA SER A 165 -51.94 -11.52 -15.51
C SER A 165 -52.24 -10.03 -15.78
N GLU A 166 -52.51 -9.76 -17.06
CA GLU A 166 -53.30 -8.66 -17.63
C GLU A 166 -52.74 -7.22 -17.55
N ILE A 167 -52.25 -6.72 -18.68
CA ILE A 167 -52.63 -5.38 -19.12
C ILE A 167 -53.52 -5.57 -20.34
N ALA A 168 -54.83 -5.56 -20.12
CA ALA A 168 -55.79 -5.37 -21.18
C ALA A 168 -55.60 -3.94 -21.74
N VAL A 169 -54.76 -3.79 -22.76
CA VAL A 169 -54.79 -2.58 -23.59
C VAL A 169 -55.94 -2.78 -24.56
N GLY A 170 -57.11 -2.27 -24.20
CA GLY A 170 -58.23 -2.12 -25.13
C GLY A 170 -57.82 -1.14 -26.24
N VAL A 171 -57.26 -1.66 -27.33
CA VAL A 171 -57.18 -0.91 -28.59
C VAL A 171 -58.58 -0.94 -29.21
N ALA A 172 -59.42 0.01 -28.82
CA ALA A 172 -60.58 0.34 -29.63
C ALA A 172 -60.03 1.02 -30.90
N PHE A 173 -60.00 0.30 -32.01
CA PHE A 173 -59.92 0.92 -33.32
C PHE A 173 -61.28 1.58 -33.52
N ASP A 174 -61.40 2.87 -33.19
CA ASP A 174 -62.58 3.63 -33.59
C ASP A 174 -62.54 3.72 -35.12
N ALA A 175 -63.35 2.86 -35.74
CA ALA A 175 -63.52 2.82 -37.16
C ALA A 175 -64.47 3.93 -37.57
N ASP A 176 -63.98 5.18 -37.67
CA ASP A 176 -64.41 6.15 -38.69
C ASP A 176 -63.57 7.45 -38.60
N ILE A 177 -62.60 7.65 -39.50
CA ILE A 177 -62.28 9.00 -39.97
C ILE A 177 -62.32 8.96 -41.49
N ALA A 178 -63.53 8.82 -42.04
CA ALA A 178 -63.81 9.36 -43.37
C ALA A 178 -63.76 10.90 -43.29
N ASN A 179 -62.58 11.48 -43.52
CA ASN A 179 -62.46 12.92 -43.77
C ASN A 179 -62.93 13.20 -45.20
N THR A 180 -64.23 13.41 -45.37
CA THR A 180 -64.79 13.99 -46.58
C THR A 180 -64.44 15.47 -46.61
N THR A 181 -63.62 15.93 -47.56
CA THR A 181 -63.71 17.31 -48.03
C THR A 181 -63.19 17.47 -49.46
N ASP A 182 -64.14 17.91 -50.30
CA ASP A 182 -64.12 18.42 -51.68
C ASP A 182 -63.66 17.51 -52.83
#